data_AF-A0A8W8KF89-F1
#
_entry.id   AF-A0A8W8KF89-F1
#
_cell.length_a   1.000
_cell.length_b   1.000
_cell.length_c   1.000
_cell.angle_alpha   90.00
_cell.angle_beta   90.00
_cell.angle_gamma   90.00
#
_symmetry.space_group_name_H-M   'P 1'
#
loop_
_entity.id
_entity.type
_entity.pdbx_description
1 polymer ?
#
loop_
_entity_poly.entity_id
_entity_poly.type
_entity_poly.pdbx_seq_one_letter_code
_entity_poly.pdbx_strand_id
1 'polypeptide(L)' 'NHGKRPEFIPYQHLRIRKKAFPWKEGSQKTLFWCPITNAGSEGYLEMTPDEELKWGKYLHGH' A
#
# COMPACT_ATOMS: atom_id res chain seq x y z
N ASN A 1 2.76 8.36 17.67
CA ASN A 1 2.92 6.90 17.52
C ASN A 1 2.13 6.46 16.30
N HIS A 2 2.80 5.99 15.24
CA HIS A 2 2.12 5.38 14.09
C HIS A 2 2.10 3.87 14.36
N GLY A 3 0.91 3.28 14.49
CA GLY A 3 0.78 1.87 14.86
C GLY A 3 1.49 0.93 13.87
N LYS A 4 1.78 -0.30 14.31
CA LYS A 4 2.41 -1.30 13.45
C LYS A 4 1.51 -1.63 12.26
N ARG A 5 2.11 -1.73 11.08
CA ARG A 5 1.45 -2.22 9.86
C ARG A 5 0.93 -3.65 10.11
N PRO A 6 -0.36 -3.94 9.88
CA PRO A 6 -0.88 -5.29 10.06
C PRO A 6 -0.42 -6.22 8.94
N GLU A 7 -0.41 -7.52 9.19
CA GLU A 7 -0.18 -8.53 8.14
C GLU A 7 -1.23 -8.45 7.04
N PHE A 8 -0.82 -8.73 5.80
CA PHE A 8 -1.74 -8.70 4.68
C PHE A 8 -2.59 -9.98 4.62
N ILE A 9 -3.91 -9.80 4.64
CA ILE A 9 -4.88 -10.88 4.43
C ILE A 9 -5.73 -10.53 3.18
N PRO A 10 -5.78 -11.40 2.15
CA PRO A 10 -6.47 -11.15 0.89
C PRO A 10 -7.98 -11.36 1.02
N TYR A 11 -8.64 -10.54 1.83
CA TYR A 11 -10.10 -10.56 1.96
C TYR A 11 -10.77 -10.24 0.63
N GLN A 12 -11.66 -11.13 0.17
CA GLN A 12 -12.36 -10.99 -1.12
C GLN A 12 -13.24 -9.73 -1.23
N HIS A 13 -13.69 -9.19 -0.10
CA HIS A 13 -14.51 -7.97 -0.06
C HIS A 13 -13.69 -6.67 0.03
N LEU A 14 -12.35 -6.75 0.09
CA LEU A 14 -11.45 -5.60 0.11
C LEU A 14 -10.63 -5.52 -1.18
N ARG A 15 -10.05 -4.34 -1.45
CA ARG A 15 -9.21 -4.06 -2.64
C ARG A 15 -9.86 -4.50 -3.96
N ILE A 16 -11.17 -4.29 -4.08
CA ILE A 16 -11.96 -4.67 -5.25
C ILE A 16 -11.42 -3.94 -6.48
N ARG A 17 -11.13 -4.72 -7.53
CA ARG A 17 -10.69 -4.26 -8.85
C ARG A 17 -11.45 -5.04 -9.92
N LYS A 18 -12.54 -4.45 -10.43
CA LYS A 18 -13.26 -4.98 -11.61
C LYS A 18 -12.77 -4.36 -12.91
N LYS A 19 -12.26 -3.13 -12.83
CA LYS A 19 -11.66 -2.34 -13.91
C LYS A 19 -10.54 -1.49 -13.32
N ALA A 20 -9.45 -1.32 -14.05
CA ALA A 20 -8.37 -0.43 -13.64
C ALA A 20 -8.86 1.02 -13.56
N PHE A 21 -8.30 1.81 -12.64
CA PHE A 21 -8.56 3.24 -12.61
C PHE A 21 -7.92 3.96 -13.82
N PRO A 22 -8.45 5.12 -14.25
CA PRO A 22 -8.02 5.79 -15.49
C PRO A 22 -6.71 6.60 -15.35
N TRP A 23 -5.73 6.11 -14.59
CA TRP A 23 -4.40 6.72 -14.45
C TRP A 23 -3.29 5.67 -14.55
N LYS A 24 -2.05 6.13 -14.74
CA LYS A 24 -0.86 5.32 -15.09
C LYS A 24 -0.67 4.07 -14.21
N GLU A 25 -1.04 4.14 -12.93
CA GLU A 25 -0.90 3.05 -11.95
C GLU A 25 -2.25 2.56 -11.39
N GLY A 26 -3.32 2.73 -12.15
CA GLY A 26 -4.70 2.52 -11.71
C GLY A 26 -5.10 1.09 -11.33
N SER A 27 -4.29 0.09 -11.67
CA SER A 27 -4.52 -1.28 -11.20
C SER A 27 -4.00 -1.46 -9.76
N GLN A 28 -2.89 -0.81 -9.41
CA GLN A 28 -2.16 -1.03 -8.16
C GLN A 28 -2.46 0.05 -7.11
N LYS A 29 -2.62 1.31 -7.51
CA LYS A 29 -2.72 2.45 -6.59
C LYS A 29 -4.04 3.19 -6.71
N THR A 30 -4.62 3.52 -5.56
CA THR A 30 -5.77 4.42 -5.44
C THR A 30 -5.34 5.88 -5.62
N LEU A 31 -6.30 6.80 -5.79
CA LEU A 31 -6.01 8.22 -5.95
C LEU A 31 -5.15 8.79 -4.80
N PHE A 32 -5.51 8.48 -3.56
CA PHE A 32 -4.71 8.81 -2.36
C PHE A 32 -4.01 7.55 -1.84
N TRP A 33 -2.97 7.15 -2.55
CA TRP A 33 -2.17 5.99 -2.16
C TRP A 33 -1.17 6.33 -1.06
N CYS A 34 -1.17 5.53 0.01
CA CYS A 34 -0.17 5.56 1.06
C CYS A 34 0.63 4.24 1.04
N PRO A 35 1.94 4.26 0.69
CA PRO A 35 2.76 3.04 0.59
C PRO A 35 2.86 2.23 1.89
N ILE A 36 2.74 2.89 3.05
CA ILE A 36 2.84 2.26 4.37
C ILE A 36 1.57 1.49 4.72
N THR A 37 0.40 2.10 4.51
CA THR A 37 -0.87 1.59 5.07
C THR A 37 -1.72 0.87 4.05
N ASN A 38 -1.63 1.25 2.78
CA ASN A 38 -2.52 0.72 1.76
C ASN A 38 -1.85 -0.50 1.12
N ALA A 39 -2.58 -1.60 1.05
CA ALA A 39 -2.19 -2.78 0.30
C ALA A 39 -2.81 -2.73 -1.10
N GLY A 40 -2.08 -3.25 -2.08
CA GLY A 40 -2.61 -3.61 -3.39
C GLY A 40 -3.48 -4.86 -3.33
N SER A 41 -3.83 -5.38 -4.50
CA SER A 41 -4.63 -6.61 -4.62
C SER A 41 -3.88 -7.86 -4.15
N GLU A 42 -2.56 -7.88 -4.31
CA GLU A 42 -1.72 -9.05 -4.02
C GLU A 42 -0.90 -8.91 -2.73
N GLY A 43 -0.91 -7.74 -2.11
CA GLY A 43 -0.12 -7.48 -0.94
C GLY A 43 0.28 -6.02 -0.83
N TYR A 44 1.18 -5.76 0.11
CA TYR A 44 1.83 -4.47 0.21
C TYR A 44 2.89 -4.33 -0.88
N LEU A 45 2.93 -3.17 -1.54
CA LEU A 45 3.95 -2.91 -2.55
C LEU A 45 5.32 -2.78 -1.88
N GLU A 46 6.34 -3.34 -2.52
CA GLU A 46 7.73 -3.05 -2.17
C GLU A 46 7.99 -1.56 -2.39
N MET A 47 8.60 -0.92 -1.39
CA MET A 47 8.97 0.48 -1.48
C MET A 47 10.24 0.61 -2.30
N THR A 48 10.33 1.66 -3.10
CA THR A 48 11.61 2.03 -3.70
C THR A 48 12.58 2.50 -2.61
N PRO A 49 13.91 2.46 -2.84
CA PRO A 49 14.87 2.96 -1.85
C PRO A 49 14.60 4.40 -1.39
N ASP A 50 14.13 5.26 -2.28
CA ASP A 50 13.77 6.65 -1.95
C ASP A 50 12.52 6.73 -1.07
N GLU A 51 11.53 5.86 -1.33
CA GLU A 51 10.32 5.76 -0.53
C GLU A 51 10.62 5.16 0.85
N GLU A 52 11.50 4.16 0.93
CA GLU A 52 11.96 3.57 2.19
C GLU A 52 12.74 4.60 3.03
N LEU A 53 13.60 5.42 2.42
CA LEU A 53 14.27 6.51 3.13
C LEU A 53 13.26 7.53 3.69
N LYS A 54 12.20 7.84 2.93
CA LYS A 54 11.17 8.81 3.31
C LYS A 54 10.21 8.27 4.36
N TRP A 55 9.80 7.02 4.23
CA TRP A 55 8.67 6.42 4.93
C TRP A 55 9.04 5.27 5.89
N GLY A 56 10.26 4.73 5.81
CA GLY A 56 10.74 3.59 6.59
C GLY A 56 10.67 3.83 8.10
N LYS A 57 10.83 5.08 8.55
CA LYS A 57 10.63 5.49 9.96
C LYS A 57 9.22 5.21 10.51
N TYR A 58 8.23 4.98 9.65
CA TYR A 58 6.86 4.66 10.04
C TYR A 58 6.54 3.16 9.96
N LEU A 59 7.43 2.34 9.39
CA LEU A 59 7.29 0.88 9.30
C LEU A 59 7.92 0.18 10.50
N HIS A 60 9.12 0.60 10.85
CA HIS A 60 9.86 0.09 11.99
C HIS A 60 9.46 0.94 13.19
N GLY A 61 8.45 0.48 13.94
CA GLY A 61 8.01 1.15 15.15
C GLY A 61 9.21 1.52 16.02
N HIS A 62 9.28 2.79 16.41
CA HIS A 62 10.21 3.27 17.44
C HIS A 62 10.00 2.52 18.75
#